data_AF-A0A101FWS2-F1
#
_entry.id   AF-A0A101FWS2-F1
#
_cell.length_a   1.000
_cell.length_b   1.000
_cell.length_c   1.000
_cell.angle_alpha   90.00
_cell.angle_beta   90.00
_cell.angle_gamma   90.00
#
_symmetry.space_group_name_H-M   'P 1'
#
loop_
_entity.id
_entity.type
_entity.pdbx_description
1 polymer ?
#
loop_
_entity_poly.entity_id
_entity_poly.type
_entity_poly.pdbx_seq_one_letter_code
_entity_poly.pdbx_strand_id
1 'polypeptide(L)' 'YNARSKDIGWRLDYFLVSQQLMNRVEDVVIHNEIMGSDHCPVSLILLG' A
#
# COMPACT_ATOMS: atom_id res chain seq x y z
N TYR A 1 20.83 8.02 -9.26
CA TYR A 1 19.43 8.14 -9.69
C TYR A 1 18.55 7.97 -8.46
N ASN A 2 17.85 9.00 -7.99
CA ASN A 2 16.92 8.90 -6.85
C ASN A 2 15.49 8.93 -7.41
N ALA A 3 14.96 7.75 -7.77
CA ALA A 3 13.66 7.62 -8.41
C ALA A 3 12.51 7.96 -7.44
N ARG A 4 12.65 7.55 -6.17
CA ARG A 4 11.69 7.78 -5.10
C ARG A 4 11.46 9.26 -4.81
N SER A 5 12.52 10.08 -4.79
CA SER A 5 12.37 11.54 -4.61
C SER A 5 11.72 12.25 -5.80
N LYS A 6 11.59 11.57 -6.94
CA LYS A 6 10.95 12.09 -8.16
C LYS A 6 9.55 11.49 -8.38
N ASP A 7 9.07 10.70 -7.42
CA ASP A 7 7.82 9.95 -7.55
C ASP A 7 7.77 9.06 -8.81
N ILE A 8 8.92 8.50 -9.19
CA ILE A 8 9.05 7.56 -10.32
C ILE A 8 9.11 6.16 -9.73
N GLY A 9 8.00 5.44 -9.84
CA GLY A 9 7.85 4.10 -9.26
C GLY A 9 6.75 3.29 -9.92
N TRP A 10 6.51 2.12 -9.35
CA TRP A 10 5.52 1.14 -9.81
C TRP A 10 4.66 0.74 -8.61
N ARG A 11 3.39 0.42 -8.84
CA ARG A 11 2.54 -0.21 -7.81
C ARG A 11 2.64 -1.72 -7.94
N LEU A 12 3.48 -2.34 -7.10
CA LEU A 12 3.75 -3.79 -7.14
C LEU A 12 3.17 -4.54 -5.94
N ASP A 13 2.85 -3.84 -4.85
CA ASP A 13 2.35 -4.41 -3.60
C ASP A 13 0.82 -4.26 -3.50
N TYR A 14 0.13 -5.38 -3.22
CA TYR A 14 -1.33 -5.46 -3.24
C TYR A 14 -1.88 -6.31 -2.09
N PHE A 15 -3.05 -5.92 -1.59
CA PHE A 15 -3.92 -6.82 -0.83
C PHE A 15 -5.01 -7.36 -1.75
N LEU A 16 -5.00 -8.68 -1.97
CA LEU A 16 -6.06 -9.39 -2.66
C LEU A 16 -7.10 -9.83 -1.63
N VAL A 17 -8.33 -9.35 -1.78
CA VAL A 17 -9.40 -9.56 -0.82
C VAL A 17 -10.52 -10.38 -1.46
N SER A 18 -11.07 -11.34 -0.71
CA SER A 18 -12.24 -12.10 -1.17
C SER A 18 -13.48 -11.20 -1.20
N GLN A 19 -14.39 -11.43 -2.15
CA GLN A 19 -15.61 -10.63 -2.29
C GLN A 19 -16.42 -10.56 -0.98
N GLN A 20 -16.42 -11.66 -0.20
CA GLN A 20 -17.13 -11.74 1.07
C GLN A 20 -16.52 -10.88 2.19
N LEU A 21 -15.23 -10.52 2.08
CA LEU A 21 -14.54 -9.67 3.05
C LEU A 21 -14.56 -8.18 2.64
N MET A 22 -15.00 -7.86 1.42
CA MET A 22 -14.99 -6.47 0.91
C MET A 22 -15.82 -5.50 1.74
N ASN A 23 -16.93 -5.94 2.33
CA ASN A 23 -17.75 -5.11 3.22
C ASN A 23 -17.05 -4.75 4.53
N ARG A 24 -15.93 -5.42 4.87
CA ARG A 24 -15.10 -5.10 6.02
C ARG A 24 -13.89 -4.27 5.66
N VAL A 25 -13.60 -4.02 4.37
CA VAL A 25 -12.46 -3.19 3.98
C VAL A 25 -12.83 -1.73 4.25
N GLU A 26 -12.12 -1.11 5.20
CA GLU A 26 -12.29 0.30 5.53
C GLU A 26 -11.41 1.19 4.63
N ASP A 27 -10.12 0.87 4.52
CA ASP A 27 -9.17 1.65 3.73
C ASP A 27 -7.93 0.85 3.32
N VAL A 28 -7.19 1.37 2.34
CA VAL A 28 -5.85 0.91 1.96
C VAL A 28 -4.92 2.12 1.86
N VAL A 29 -3.91 2.17 2.73
CA VAL A 29 -2.98 3.31 2.86
C VAL A 29 -1.60 2.94 2.34
N ILE A 30 -1.00 3.80 1.52
CA ILE A 30 0.39 3.68 1.02
C ILE A 30 1.28 4.65 1.80
N HIS A 31 2.32 4.14 2.45
CA HIS A 31 3.20 4.91 3.35
C HIS A 31 4.49 5.35 2.64
N ASN A 32 4.36 6.22 1.63
CA ASN A 32 5.45 6.65 0.75
C ASN A 32 6.64 7.31 1.48
N GLU A 33 6.42 7.84 2.69
CA GLU A 33 7.39 8.49 3.54
C GLU A 33 8.25 7.52 4.38
N ILE A 34 7.82 6.27 4.55
CA ILE A 34 8.56 5.29 5.37
C ILE A 34 9.74 4.71 4.59
N MET A 35 10.95 5.02 5.04
CA MET A 35 12.21 4.59 4.42
C MET A 35 12.74 3.29 5.03
N GLY A 36 13.65 2.61 4.32
CA GLY A 36 14.32 1.38 4.79
C GLY A 36 14.32 0.24 3.77
N SER A 37 13.50 0.34 2.73
CA SER A 37 13.46 -0.50 1.54
C SER A 37 13.25 0.37 0.29
N ASP A 38 13.53 -0.19 -0.87
CA ASP A 38 13.14 0.33 -2.18
C ASP A 38 11.62 0.25 -2.44
N HIS A 39 10.90 -0.56 -1.65
CA HIS A 39 9.44 -0.56 -1.56
C HIS A 39 8.97 0.30 -0.37
N CYS A 40 7.74 0.82 -0.47
CA CYS A 40 7.05 1.44 0.66
C CYS A 40 6.02 0.47 1.27
N PRO A 41 5.77 0.53 2.59
CA PRO A 41 4.73 -0.29 3.20
C PRO A 41 3.34 0.10 2.70
N VAL A 42 2.43 -0.88 2.68
CA VAL A 42 0.99 -0.68 2.42
C VAL A 42 0.21 -1.31 3.56
N SER A 43 -0.85 -0.64 4.04
CA SER A 43 -1.72 -1.15 5.12
C SER A 43 -3.14 -1.33 4.64
N LEU A 44 -3.79 -2.43 5.04
CA LEU A 44 -5.21 -2.68 4.90
C LEU A 44 -5.88 -2.45 6.27
N ILE A 45 -6.87 -1.56 6.32
CA ILE A 45 -7.68 -1.31 7.52
C ILE A 45 -8.99 -2.07 7.36
N LEU A 46 -9.40 -2.80 8.40
CA LEU A 46 -10.63 -3.59 8.41
C LEU A 46 -11.58 -3.10 9.50
N LEU A 47 -12.87 -3.03 9.19
CA LEU A 47 -13.94 -2.80 10.15
C LEU A 47 -14.04 -3.99 11.12
N GLY A 48 -14.02 -3.66 12.41
CA GLY A 48 -14.20 -4.58 13.54
C GLY A 48 -15.52 -5.32 13.50
#